data_AF-A0A818BWK9-F1
#
_entry.id   AF-A0A818BWK9-F1
#
_cell.length_a   1.000
_cell.length_b   1.000
_cell.length_c   1.000
_cell.angle_alpha   90.00
_cell.angle_beta   90.00
_cell.angle_gamma   90.00
#
_symmetry.space_group_name_H-M   'P 1'
#
loop_
_entity.id
_entity.type
_entity.pdbx_description
1 polymer ?
#
loop_
_entity_poly.entity_id
_entity_poly.type
_entity_poly.pdbx_seq_one_letter_code
_entity_poly.pdbx_strand_id
1 'polypeptide(L)'
;MQKQRILPETRYRRCCTLTCEHCIKVTSAVLLPLLLAIFTVVITLEQRTDSEQQRSEDRELAREQRQQDLNMSILTRENDREIARLQREVDETKRKQDLMIANEKQAADSLNAEKQRNMSLELDVIRYKQEREQYFDELFVSYMNDIGQLLEKYNGSLTSNPASTALASAKTLQVLLHIGPIRAAQLIRFLYKANQLTRDNVPLDMTGALLNNIDLSGSPSLSRISLAGAYLNNASFVGQNVSGADFARAQLHKATFSGADYRNAIFNGASMVDTNFTQSYGMNSTFERANMSYIDMSQAILSFSTFVNVYMFKANLSRSDCSNVRFTDTTMIETNFTASNLSSASFHSVDLTRAEFHKANDKNIKVNVSFLQSRINEAIFANATFTQSRFIECSLVGVNFQQAILDRTNFDYSDIQSADFSGATLSGSQVKRSSLIFATFTGSV
;
A
#
# COMPACT_ATOMS: atom_id res chain seq x y z
N MET A 1 -21.23 -87.40 98.50
CA MET A 1 -21.91 -88.10 99.62
C MET A 1 -20.87 -88.85 100.46
N GLN A 2 -21.27 -89.42 101.61
CA GLN A 2 -20.45 -90.15 102.62
C GLN A 2 -19.61 -91.34 102.04
N LYS A 3 -18.62 -91.98 102.72
CA LYS A 3 -18.52 -92.38 104.16
C LYS A 3 -17.07 -92.73 104.64
N GLN A 4 -16.91 -93.15 105.91
CA GLN A 4 -15.68 -93.22 106.76
C GLN A 4 -15.04 -94.63 106.98
N ARG A 5 -13.80 -94.73 107.56
CA ARG A 5 -13.34 -95.47 108.81
C ARG A 5 -11.80 -95.83 108.84
N ILE A 6 -11.21 -96.53 109.83
CA ILE A 6 -10.73 -96.09 111.19
C ILE A 6 -9.71 -97.10 111.86
N LEU A 7 -8.53 -96.62 112.34
CA LEU A 7 -7.58 -97.09 113.46
C LEU A 7 -7.19 -98.61 113.64
N PRO A 8 -6.36 -99.13 114.63
CA PRO A 8 -5.57 -98.57 115.79
C PRO A 8 -4.15 -99.19 116.23
N GLU A 9 -3.40 -98.46 117.10
CA GLU A 9 -2.60 -98.75 118.37
C GLU A 9 -1.46 -99.82 118.73
N THR A 10 -0.33 -99.32 119.34
CA THR A 10 0.35 -99.61 120.70
C THR A 10 1.62 -100.48 121.08
N ARG A 11 2.49 -99.89 121.97
CA ARG A 11 3.33 -100.39 123.17
C ARG A 11 4.62 -101.28 123.04
N TYR A 12 5.46 -101.56 124.09
CA TYR A 12 6.40 -100.77 124.98
C TYR A 12 7.25 -101.68 125.98
N ARG A 13 8.48 -101.29 126.44
CA ARG A 13 9.38 -101.77 127.60
C ARG A 13 10.77 -102.39 127.21
N ARG A 14 11.82 -102.57 128.06
CA ARG A 14 12.55 -101.73 129.10
C ARG A 14 13.87 -102.46 129.58
N CYS A 15 14.86 -101.70 130.11
CA CYS A 15 16.06 -102.08 130.93
C CYS A 15 17.35 -102.70 130.31
N CYS A 16 18.48 -101.97 130.41
CA CYS A 16 19.73 -102.37 131.10
C CYS A 16 20.79 -101.22 131.11
N THR A 17 21.84 -101.33 131.91
CA THR A 17 22.86 -100.29 132.19
C THR A 17 24.00 -100.25 131.15
N LEU A 18 24.23 -99.09 130.49
CA LEU A 18 25.47 -98.73 129.77
C LEU A 18 25.56 -97.18 129.62
N THR A 19 26.76 -96.60 129.46
CA THR A 19 27.00 -95.14 129.58
C THR A 19 26.90 -94.34 128.25
N CYS A 20 26.60 -93.04 128.37
CA CYS A 20 25.84 -92.28 127.35
C CYS A 20 26.66 -91.34 126.44
N GLU A 21 27.74 -91.80 125.80
CA GLU A 21 28.47 -91.02 124.77
C GLU A 21 28.00 -91.33 123.33
N HIS A 22 27.21 -92.40 123.13
CA HIS A 22 26.88 -92.95 121.82
C HIS A 22 25.53 -92.52 121.22
N CYS A 23 24.63 -91.86 121.97
CA CYS A 23 23.27 -91.58 121.49
C CYS A 23 23.12 -90.34 120.58
N ILE A 24 24.06 -89.38 120.60
CA ILE A 24 23.90 -88.10 119.85
C ILE A 24 24.35 -88.21 118.37
N LYS A 25 25.18 -89.21 118.02
CA LYS A 25 25.71 -89.38 116.65
C LYS A 25 24.76 -90.04 115.64
N VAL A 26 23.63 -90.60 116.07
CA VAL A 26 22.76 -91.41 115.19
C VAL A 26 21.54 -90.64 114.65
N THR A 27 21.03 -89.64 115.38
CA THR A 27 19.80 -88.92 115.00
C THR A 27 19.99 -87.84 113.94
N SER A 28 21.21 -87.34 113.71
CA SER A 28 21.49 -86.28 112.73
C SER A 28 21.74 -86.78 111.29
N ALA A 29 21.89 -88.09 111.07
CA ALA A 29 22.51 -88.61 109.84
C ALA A 29 21.54 -89.04 108.71
N VAL A 30 20.24 -89.28 108.98
CA VAL A 30 19.38 -90.04 108.04
C VAL A 30 18.05 -89.36 107.65
N LEU A 31 17.39 -88.61 108.55
CA LEU A 31 16.01 -88.15 108.32
C LEU A 31 15.88 -86.83 107.54
N LEU A 32 16.89 -85.95 107.61
CA LEU A 32 16.87 -84.66 106.92
C LEU A 32 17.10 -84.76 105.38
N PRO A 33 18.01 -85.62 104.86
CA PRO A 33 18.30 -85.68 103.43
C PRO A 33 17.13 -86.14 102.54
N LEU A 34 16.28 -87.05 103.04
CA LEU A 34 15.28 -87.74 102.20
C LEU A 34 14.09 -86.83 101.81
N LEU A 35 13.62 -86.00 102.75
CA LEU A 35 12.50 -85.07 102.51
C LEU A 35 12.90 -83.95 101.55
N LEU A 36 14.15 -83.47 101.61
CA LEU A 36 14.69 -82.48 100.68
C LEU A 36 14.72 -83.01 99.23
N ALA A 37 14.97 -84.31 99.03
CA ALA A 37 15.09 -84.92 97.71
C ALA A 37 13.75 -85.02 96.94
N ILE A 38 12.63 -85.33 97.61
CA ILE A 38 11.33 -85.44 96.93
C ILE A 38 10.81 -84.06 96.53
N PHE A 39 10.95 -83.07 97.42
CA PHE A 39 10.51 -81.69 97.15
C PHE A 39 11.30 -81.04 96.00
N THR A 40 12.58 -81.37 95.85
CA THR A 40 13.38 -80.93 94.68
C THR A 40 12.90 -81.55 93.37
N VAL A 41 12.51 -82.84 93.34
CA VAL A 41 12.06 -83.50 92.10
C VAL A 41 10.74 -82.94 91.57
N VAL A 42 9.74 -82.69 92.42
CA VAL A 42 8.46 -82.14 91.96
C VAL A 42 8.63 -80.70 91.44
N ILE A 43 9.31 -79.84 92.21
CA ILE A 43 9.59 -78.46 91.80
C ILE A 43 10.40 -78.42 90.49
N THR A 44 11.40 -79.30 90.31
CA THR A 44 12.19 -79.32 89.07
C THR A 44 11.44 -79.85 87.86
N LEU A 45 10.40 -80.67 88.02
CA LEU A 45 9.55 -81.10 86.90
C LEU A 45 8.56 -80.02 86.48
N GLU A 46 7.91 -79.34 87.43
CA GLU A 46 6.94 -78.27 87.18
C GLU A 46 7.64 -77.02 86.59
N GLN A 47 8.79 -76.65 87.15
CA GLN A 47 9.67 -75.62 86.56
C GLN A 47 10.18 -75.99 85.16
N ARG A 48 10.27 -77.29 84.83
CA ARG A 48 10.72 -77.74 83.51
C ARG A 48 9.61 -77.65 82.47
N THR A 49 8.36 -77.99 82.80
CA THR A 49 7.23 -77.77 81.89
C THR A 49 6.97 -76.29 81.64
N ASP A 50 6.97 -75.46 82.69
CA ASP A 50 6.78 -74.01 82.55
C ASP A 50 7.93 -73.38 81.74
N SER A 51 9.18 -73.75 82.02
CA SER A 51 10.31 -73.22 81.24
C SER A 51 10.38 -73.77 79.82
N GLU A 52 9.84 -74.95 79.50
CA GLU A 52 9.73 -75.45 78.13
C GLU A 52 8.60 -74.76 77.36
N GLN A 53 7.45 -74.48 77.99
CA GLN A 53 6.37 -73.72 77.38
C GLN A 53 6.76 -72.24 77.17
N GLN A 54 7.33 -71.59 78.18
CA GLN A 54 7.81 -70.20 78.08
C GLN A 54 8.92 -70.06 77.03
N ARG A 55 9.84 -71.04 76.92
CA ARG A 55 10.82 -71.08 75.81
C ARG A 55 10.17 -71.30 74.43
N SER A 56 8.98 -71.89 74.35
CA SER A 56 8.25 -72.05 73.08
C SER A 56 7.58 -70.74 72.68
N GLU A 57 6.92 -70.06 73.62
CA GLU A 57 6.30 -68.75 73.44
C GLU A 57 7.37 -67.67 73.13
N ASP A 58 8.49 -67.63 73.86
CA ASP A 58 9.63 -66.76 73.56
C ASP A 58 10.21 -67.01 72.15
N ARG A 59 10.22 -68.27 71.68
CA ARG A 59 10.70 -68.61 70.33
C ARG A 59 9.71 -68.21 69.25
N GLU A 60 8.41 -68.26 69.53
CA GLU A 60 7.35 -67.85 68.62
C GLU A 60 7.26 -66.33 68.53
N LEU A 61 7.24 -65.63 69.66
CA LEU A 61 7.36 -64.17 69.74
C LEU A 61 8.63 -63.69 69.04
N ALA A 62 9.79 -64.33 69.29
CA ALA A 62 11.02 -63.98 68.58
C ALA A 62 11.02 -64.36 67.09
N ARG A 63 10.10 -65.22 66.60
CA ARG A 63 9.90 -65.45 65.15
C ARG A 63 9.00 -64.37 64.57
N GLU A 64 7.91 -64.03 65.22
CA GLU A 64 7.01 -62.94 64.82
C GLU A 64 7.75 -61.60 64.78
N GLN A 65 8.52 -61.27 65.83
CA GLN A 65 9.36 -60.08 65.89
C GLN A 65 10.34 -60.03 64.69
N ARG A 66 11.06 -61.12 64.41
CA ARG A 66 11.96 -61.20 63.25
C ARG A 66 11.23 -61.10 61.91
N GLN A 67 9.99 -61.61 61.81
CA GLN A 67 9.18 -61.47 60.61
C GLN A 67 8.67 -60.03 60.44
N GLN A 68 8.30 -59.35 61.53
CA GLN A 68 7.95 -57.93 61.53
C GLN A 68 9.16 -57.06 61.14
N ASP A 69 10.33 -57.30 61.73
CA ASP A 69 11.59 -56.62 61.39
C ASP A 69 11.98 -56.84 59.92
N LEU A 70 11.81 -58.06 59.40
CA LEU A 70 12.06 -58.39 58.00
C LEU A 70 11.06 -57.68 57.08
N ASN A 71 9.77 -57.72 57.40
CA ASN A 71 8.72 -57.05 56.63
C ASN A 71 8.94 -55.52 56.62
N MET A 72 9.31 -54.94 57.77
CA MET A 72 9.68 -53.52 57.87
C MET A 72 10.94 -53.21 57.06
N SER A 73 11.97 -54.06 57.10
CA SER A 73 13.18 -53.86 56.27
C SER A 73 12.89 -53.96 54.77
N ILE A 74 11.92 -54.76 54.35
CA ILE A 74 11.47 -54.84 52.95
C ILE A 74 10.72 -53.56 52.59
N LEU A 75 9.70 -53.18 53.38
CA LEU A 75 8.89 -51.98 53.15
C LEU A 75 9.73 -50.70 53.10
N THR A 76 10.71 -50.54 54.01
CA THR A 76 11.64 -49.40 53.98
C THR A 76 12.46 -49.37 52.70
N ARG A 77 12.99 -50.52 52.24
CA ARG A 77 13.73 -50.61 50.97
C ARG A 77 12.88 -50.35 49.74
N GLU A 78 11.60 -50.72 49.78
CA GLU A 78 10.64 -50.41 48.71
C GLU A 78 10.32 -48.92 48.69
N ASN A 79 10.04 -48.32 49.84
CA ASN A 79 9.86 -46.87 49.97
C ASN A 79 11.11 -46.08 49.54
N ASP A 80 12.31 -46.49 49.92
CA ASP A 80 13.56 -45.86 49.49
C ASP A 80 13.75 -45.93 47.97
N ARG A 81 13.36 -47.04 47.34
CA ARG A 81 13.37 -47.20 45.87
C ARG A 81 12.32 -46.31 45.20
N GLU A 82 11.13 -46.22 45.76
CA GLU A 82 10.03 -45.37 45.28
C GLU A 82 10.44 -43.88 45.35
N ILE A 83 10.97 -43.44 46.49
CA ILE A 83 11.52 -42.10 46.70
C ILE A 83 12.65 -41.81 45.71
N ALA A 84 13.63 -42.71 45.58
CA ALA A 84 14.74 -42.54 44.64
C ALA A 84 14.31 -42.60 43.16
N ARG A 85 13.12 -43.14 42.86
CA ARG A 85 12.51 -43.07 41.52
C ARG A 85 11.82 -41.73 41.31
N LEU A 86 10.95 -41.32 42.23
CA LEU A 86 10.23 -40.05 42.16
C LEU A 86 11.18 -38.86 42.13
N GLN A 87 12.28 -38.88 42.90
CA GLN A 87 13.34 -37.88 42.83
C GLN A 87 13.97 -37.78 41.43
N ARG A 88 14.21 -38.91 40.76
CA ARG A 88 14.74 -38.91 39.38
C ARG A 88 13.72 -38.37 38.37
N GLU A 89 12.43 -38.69 38.52
CA GLU A 89 11.37 -38.16 37.66
C GLU A 89 11.19 -36.63 37.88
N VAL A 90 11.32 -36.14 39.12
CA VAL A 90 11.35 -34.70 39.46
C VAL A 90 12.59 -34.00 38.88
N ASP A 91 13.77 -34.58 39.01
CA ASP A 91 15.00 -34.02 38.44
C ASP A 91 14.96 -33.99 36.89
N GLU A 92 14.39 -35.01 36.25
CA GLU A 92 14.25 -35.05 34.79
C GLU A 92 13.22 -34.04 34.28
N THR A 93 12.07 -33.91 34.95
CA THR A 93 11.06 -32.88 34.61
C THR A 93 11.59 -31.47 34.84
N LYS A 94 12.31 -31.24 35.95
CA LYS A 94 12.99 -29.97 36.21
C LYS A 94 14.02 -29.64 35.14
N ARG A 95 14.89 -30.58 34.75
CA ARG A 95 15.86 -30.39 33.64
C ARG A 95 15.18 -30.06 32.31
N LYS A 96 14.05 -30.70 31.99
CA LYS A 96 13.26 -30.39 30.78
C LYS A 96 12.69 -28.98 30.84
N GLN A 97 12.20 -28.55 32.00
CA GLN A 97 11.68 -27.20 32.21
C GLN A 97 12.79 -26.14 32.14
N ASP A 98 13.93 -26.37 32.79
CA ASP A 98 15.10 -25.48 32.75
C ASP A 98 15.62 -25.32 31.30
N LEU A 99 15.66 -26.40 30.51
CA LEU A 99 16.04 -26.38 29.10
C LEU A 99 15.01 -25.62 28.23
N MET A 100 13.72 -25.79 28.49
CA MET A 100 12.65 -25.04 27.80
C MET A 100 12.77 -23.54 28.06
N ILE A 101 12.94 -23.14 29.33
CA ILE A 101 13.15 -21.74 29.74
C ILE A 101 14.41 -21.16 29.09
N ALA A 102 15.51 -21.94 29.02
CA ALA A 102 16.74 -21.50 28.36
C ALA A 102 16.54 -21.25 26.85
N ASN A 103 15.83 -22.15 26.17
CA ASN A 103 15.52 -22.03 24.74
C ASN A 103 14.58 -20.84 24.46
N GLU A 104 13.52 -20.66 25.26
CA GLU A 104 12.61 -19.51 25.15
C GLU A 104 13.35 -18.19 25.39
N LYS A 105 14.24 -18.14 26.38
CA LYS A 105 15.08 -16.97 26.63
C LYS A 105 16.01 -16.67 25.45
N GLN A 106 16.69 -17.68 24.90
CA GLN A 106 17.56 -17.50 23.73
C GLN A 106 16.77 -17.02 22.49
N ALA A 107 15.56 -17.53 22.28
CA ALA A 107 14.67 -17.07 21.21
C ALA A 107 14.21 -15.62 21.44
N ALA A 108 13.86 -15.25 22.67
CA ALA A 108 13.48 -13.88 23.03
C ALA A 108 14.66 -12.89 22.89
N ASP A 109 15.86 -13.27 23.30
CA ASP A 109 17.09 -12.48 23.14
C ASP A 109 17.43 -12.29 21.65
N SER A 110 17.31 -13.34 20.84
CA SER A 110 17.48 -13.25 19.37
C SER A 110 16.45 -12.33 18.71
N LEU A 111 15.17 -12.45 19.09
CA LEU A 111 14.08 -11.61 18.58
C LEU A 111 14.26 -10.14 18.99
N ASN A 112 14.73 -9.88 20.21
CA ASN A 112 15.03 -8.54 20.68
C ASN A 112 16.23 -7.92 19.94
N ALA A 113 17.29 -8.71 19.67
CA ALA A 113 18.42 -8.27 18.86
C ALA A 113 18.00 -7.96 17.41
N GLU A 114 17.11 -8.75 16.81
CA GLU A 114 16.55 -8.49 15.48
C GLU A 114 15.70 -7.22 15.46
N LYS A 115 14.79 -7.04 16.43
CA LYS A 115 14.01 -5.80 16.59
C LYS A 115 14.90 -4.56 16.73
N GLN A 116 15.98 -4.64 17.50
CA GLN A 116 16.94 -3.55 17.66
C GLN A 116 17.65 -3.22 16.33
N ARG A 117 18.04 -4.22 15.53
CA ARG A 117 18.62 -4.01 14.20
C ARG A 117 17.63 -3.34 13.25
N ASN A 118 16.39 -3.83 13.18
CA ASN A 118 15.37 -3.26 12.31
C ASN A 118 15.05 -1.81 12.69
N MET A 119 14.93 -1.51 13.99
CA MET A 119 14.79 -0.14 14.50
C MET A 119 15.98 0.75 14.11
N SER A 120 17.22 0.25 14.17
CA SER A 120 18.39 1.04 13.76
C SER A 120 18.40 1.35 12.26
N LEU A 121 17.98 0.41 11.41
CA LEU A 121 17.85 0.61 9.96
C LEU A 121 16.75 1.63 9.62
N GLU A 122 15.61 1.58 10.30
CA GLU A 122 14.54 2.59 10.16
C GLU A 122 15.03 3.99 10.57
N LEU A 123 15.77 4.09 11.68
CA LEU A 123 16.36 5.36 12.13
C LEU A 123 17.42 5.90 11.16
N ASP A 124 18.25 5.05 10.57
CA ASP A 124 19.22 5.48 9.53
C ASP A 124 18.50 5.99 8.28
N VAL A 125 17.41 5.34 7.85
CA VAL A 125 16.58 5.82 6.72
C VAL A 125 15.88 7.14 7.04
N ILE A 126 15.43 7.34 8.29
CA ILE A 126 14.85 8.62 8.73
C ILE A 126 15.91 9.71 8.75
N ARG A 127 17.09 9.45 9.33
CA ARG A 127 18.20 10.41 9.39
C ARG A 127 18.65 10.83 7.99
N TYR A 128 18.85 9.89 7.07
CA TYR A 128 19.21 10.20 5.68
C TYR A 128 18.16 11.08 4.97
N LYS A 129 16.86 10.86 5.24
CA LYS A 129 15.80 11.74 4.71
C LYS A 129 15.89 13.15 5.29
N GLN A 130 16.12 13.28 6.60
CA GLN A 130 16.25 14.57 7.28
C GLN A 130 17.48 15.36 6.83
N GLU A 131 18.66 14.72 6.76
CA GLU A 131 19.91 15.33 6.24
C GLU A 131 19.72 15.84 4.80
N ARG A 132 19.03 15.06 3.96
CA ARG A 132 18.74 15.46 2.58
C ARG A 132 17.70 16.58 2.48
N GLU A 133 16.73 16.64 3.38
CA GLU A 133 15.77 17.75 3.45
C GLU A 133 16.44 19.05 3.90
N GLN A 134 17.30 18.99 4.93
CA GLN A 134 18.11 20.12 5.40
C GLN A 134 18.99 20.68 4.27
N TYR A 135 19.69 19.83 3.52
CA TYR A 135 20.48 20.25 2.36
C TYR A 135 19.65 21.03 1.31
N PHE A 136 18.41 20.60 1.03
CA PHE A 136 17.54 21.31 0.10
C PHE A 136 16.98 22.62 0.65
N ASP A 137 16.77 22.73 1.96
CA ASP A 137 16.37 23.98 2.60
C ASP A 137 17.53 24.98 2.64
N GLU A 138 18.77 24.54 2.90
CA GLU A 138 19.98 25.36 2.78
C GLU A 138 20.19 25.87 1.34
N LEU A 139 20.04 24.99 0.33
CA LEU A 139 20.12 25.38 -1.08
C LEU A 139 19.04 26.41 -1.45
N PHE A 140 17.81 26.23 -0.96
CA PHE A 140 16.71 27.16 -1.19
C PHE A 140 16.97 28.53 -0.52
N VAL A 141 17.45 28.55 0.72
CA VAL A 141 17.84 29.79 1.41
C VAL A 141 19.00 30.50 0.70
N SER A 142 20.02 29.76 0.25
CA SER A 142 21.13 30.31 -0.54
C SER A 142 20.64 30.96 -1.82
N TYR A 143 19.71 30.32 -2.54
CA TYR A 143 19.09 30.88 -3.74
C TYR A 143 18.31 32.16 -3.46
N MET A 144 17.50 32.17 -2.39
CA MET A 144 16.71 33.34 -2.01
C MET A 144 17.59 34.54 -1.66
N ASN A 145 18.74 34.30 -1.00
CA ASN A 145 19.75 35.33 -0.74
C ASN A 145 20.40 35.84 -2.04
N ASP A 146 20.82 34.95 -2.94
CA ASP A 146 21.41 35.32 -4.24
C ASP A 146 20.45 36.17 -5.08
N ILE A 147 19.18 35.77 -5.19
CA ILE A 147 18.16 36.54 -5.93
C ILE A 147 17.85 37.86 -5.22
N GLY A 148 17.81 37.88 -3.89
CA GLY A 148 17.65 39.11 -3.11
C GLY A 148 18.74 40.14 -3.42
N GLN A 149 20.01 39.72 -3.43
CA GLN A 149 21.14 40.59 -3.80
C GLN A 149 21.08 41.06 -5.26
N LEU A 150 20.63 40.20 -6.19
CA LEU A 150 20.43 40.62 -7.58
C LEU A 150 19.29 41.63 -7.71
N LEU A 151 18.17 41.44 -7.00
CA LEU A 151 17.07 42.40 -6.98
C LEU A 151 17.53 43.76 -6.42
N GLU A 152 18.25 43.78 -5.31
CA GLU A 152 18.81 45.01 -4.73
C GLU A 152 19.75 45.71 -5.71
N LYS A 153 20.69 44.97 -6.32
CA LYS A 153 21.68 45.49 -7.28
C LYS A 153 21.05 46.04 -8.57
N TYR A 154 19.91 45.48 -9.01
CA TYR A 154 19.26 45.83 -10.28
C TYR A 154 17.88 46.49 -10.07
N ASN A 155 17.74 47.31 -9.01
CA ASN A 155 16.55 48.14 -8.73
C ASN A 155 15.21 47.38 -8.78
N GLY A 156 15.20 46.13 -8.29
CA GLY A 156 14.01 45.28 -8.23
C GLY A 156 13.64 44.58 -9.54
N SER A 157 14.49 44.56 -10.57
CA SER A 157 14.21 43.85 -11.83
C SER A 157 15.39 43.02 -12.33
N LEU A 158 15.23 41.70 -12.31
CA LEU A 158 16.17 40.72 -12.86
C LEU A 158 16.21 40.75 -14.38
N THR A 159 15.14 41.21 -15.04
CA THR A 159 14.99 41.23 -16.51
C THR A 159 15.29 42.59 -17.15
N SER A 160 15.72 43.58 -16.35
CA SER A 160 16.13 44.92 -16.80
C SER A 160 17.47 44.95 -17.57
N ASN A 161 18.34 43.95 -17.36
CA ASN A 161 19.67 43.88 -17.95
C ASN A 161 19.97 42.44 -18.44
N PRO A 162 20.47 42.23 -19.67
CA PRO A 162 20.76 40.89 -20.18
C PRO A 162 21.69 40.04 -19.30
N ALA A 163 22.68 40.66 -18.65
CA ALA A 163 23.62 39.96 -17.77
C ALA A 163 22.96 39.54 -16.43
N SER A 164 22.08 40.38 -15.86
CA SER A 164 21.29 39.99 -14.68
C SER A 164 20.28 38.91 -15.02
N THR A 165 19.67 38.99 -16.20
CA THR A 165 18.68 38.03 -16.70
C THR A 165 19.32 36.65 -16.86
N ALA A 166 20.44 36.57 -17.57
CA ALA A 166 21.16 35.31 -17.79
C ALA A 166 21.60 34.68 -16.46
N LEU A 167 22.13 35.48 -15.52
CA LEU A 167 22.56 34.99 -14.21
C LEU A 167 21.38 34.53 -13.34
N ALA A 168 20.28 35.28 -13.32
CA ALA A 168 19.08 34.94 -12.57
C ALA A 168 18.39 33.69 -13.12
N SER A 169 18.26 33.57 -14.46
CA SER A 169 17.74 32.38 -15.12
C SER A 169 18.63 31.18 -14.84
N ALA A 170 19.96 31.29 -14.97
CA ALA A 170 20.88 30.20 -14.70
C ALA A 170 20.80 29.71 -13.25
N LYS A 171 20.81 30.62 -12.25
CA LYS A 171 20.65 30.26 -10.83
C LYS A 171 19.29 29.61 -10.55
N THR A 172 18.21 30.14 -11.15
CA THR A 172 16.85 29.61 -11.00
C THR A 172 16.73 28.19 -11.56
N LEU A 173 17.19 27.99 -12.79
CA LEU A 173 17.19 26.68 -13.43
C LEU A 173 18.05 25.68 -12.67
N GLN A 174 19.27 26.06 -12.23
CA GLN A 174 20.15 25.21 -11.43
C GLN A 174 19.45 24.70 -10.16
N VAL A 175 18.76 25.59 -9.44
CA VAL A 175 18.10 25.23 -8.17
C VAL A 175 16.88 24.34 -8.42
N LEU A 176 16.12 24.61 -9.49
CA LEU A 176 15.00 23.76 -9.94
C LEU A 176 15.44 22.32 -10.31
N LEU A 177 16.69 22.07 -10.69
CA LEU A 177 17.21 20.71 -10.89
C LEU A 177 17.22 19.86 -9.60
N HIS A 178 17.33 20.51 -8.44
CA HIS A 178 17.60 19.87 -7.16
C HIS A 178 16.40 19.89 -6.21
N ILE A 179 15.57 20.94 -6.24
CA ILE A 179 14.43 21.07 -5.33
C ILE A 179 13.19 20.33 -5.84
N GLY A 180 12.49 19.64 -4.93
CA GLY A 180 11.23 18.95 -5.24
C GLY A 180 10.08 19.90 -5.62
N PRO A 181 9.00 19.38 -6.23
CA PRO A 181 7.92 20.19 -6.84
C PRO A 181 7.24 21.17 -5.87
N ILE A 182 7.15 20.83 -4.58
CA ILE A 182 6.59 21.72 -3.54
C ILE A 182 7.44 22.98 -3.38
N ARG A 183 8.77 22.82 -3.25
CA ARG A 183 9.71 23.94 -3.15
C ARG A 183 9.81 24.71 -4.48
N ALA A 184 9.73 24.03 -5.62
CA ALA A 184 9.66 24.68 -6.93
C ALA A 184 8.42 25.58 -7.10
N ALA A 185 7.25 25.14 -6.61
CA ALA A 185 6.03 25.96 -6.59
C ALA A 185 6.17 27.17 -5.65
N GLN A 186 6.81 27.00 -4.48
CA GLN A 186 7.13 28.11 -3.58
C GLN A 186 8.08 29.12 -4.23
N LEU A 187 9.11 28.65 -4.94
CA LEU A 187 10.07 29.46 -5.70
C LEU A 187 9.36 30.29 -6.77
N ILE A 188 8.53 29.68 -7.60
CA ILE A 188 7.77 30.37 -8.66
C ILE A 188 6.81 31.40 -8.04
N ARG A 189 6.15 31.07 -6.93
CA ARG A 189 5.29 32.03 -6.19
C ARG A 189 6.10 33.19 -5.59
N PHE A 190 7.35 32.98 -5.17
CA PHE A 190 8.25 34.06 -4.76
C PHE A 190 8.65 34.96 -5.94
N LEU A 191 9.11 34.38 -7.06
CA LEU A 191 9.49 35.15 -8.25
C LEU A 191 8.31 35.95 -8.82
N TYR A 192 7.09 35.41 -8.79
CA TYR A 192 5.89 36.17 -9.09
C TYR A 192 5.72 37.36 -8.13
N LYS A 193 5.77 37.13 -6.81
CA LYS A 193 5.58 38.19 -5.80
C LYS A 193 6.65 39.28 -5.88
N ALA A 194 7.84 38.94 -6.36
CA ALA A 194 8.92 39.87 -6.64
C ALA A 194 8.75 40.62 -7.99
N ASN A 195 7.65 40.44 -8.73
CA ASN A 195 7.39 40.99 -10.07
C ASN A 195 8.38 40.55 -11.17
N GLN A 196 8.92 39.33 -11.04
CA GLN A 196 9.87 38.75 -12.00
C GLN A 196 9.21 37.78 -12.99
N LEU A 197 7.95 37.40 -12.77
CA LEU A 197 7.17 36.53 -13.67
C LEU A 197 5.86 37.21 -14.15
N THR A 198 5.77 38.54 -14.04
CA THR A 198 4.52 39.30 -14.17
C THR A 198 4.54 40.31 -15.31
N ARG A 199 3.34 40.82 -15.68
CA ARG A 199 3.11 41.68 -16.86
C ARG A 199 3.89 43.00 -16.89
N ASP A 200 4.34 43.49 -15.74
CA ASP A 200 4.99 44.81 -15.64
C ASP A 200 6.44 44.77 -16.15
N ASN A 201 7.02 43.56 -16.27
CA ASN A 201 8.34 43.30 -16.82
C ASN A 201 8.24 42.27 -17.96
N VAL A 202 9.37 42.02 -18.64
CA VAL A 202 9.56 40.74 -19.36
C VAL A 202 9.66 39.65 -18.28
N PRO A 203 8.84 38.58 -18.32
CA PRO A 203 8.98 37.47 -17.38
C PRO A 203 10.36 36.80 -17.48
N LEU A 204 10.92 36.38 -16.35
CA LEU A 204 12.15 35.62 -16.30
C LEU A 204 11.99 34.34 -17.11
N ASP A 205 12.95 34.07 -18.01
CA ASP A 205 12.91 32.91 -18.88
C ASP A 205 13.12 31.61 -18.08
N MET A 206 12.18 30.67 -18.23
CA MET A 206 12.21 29.33 -17.65
C MET A 206 12.24 28.24 -18.75
N THR A 207 12.76 28.58 -19.93
CA THR A 207 13.08 27.63 -21.00
C THR A 207 13.86 26.42 -20.46
N GLY A 208 13.39 25.21 -20.75
CA GLY A 208 14.02 23.96 -20.32
C GLY A 208 13.89 23.61 -18.83
N ALA A 209 13.13 24.36 -18.03
CA ALA A 209 13.00 24.12 -16.60
C ALA A 209 12.48 22.71 -16.25
N LEU A 210 13.04 22.10 -15.20
CA LEU A 210 12.55 20.83 -14.64
C LEU A 210 11.44 21.11 -13.62
N LEU A 211 10.20 20.85 -14.02
CA LEU A 211 8.98 21.20 -13.29
C LEU A 211 7.96 20.05 -13.29
N ASN A 212 8.42 18.80 -13.45
CA ASN A 212 7.55 17.63 -13.46
C ASN A 212 6.81 17.49 -12.11
N ASN A 213 5.52 17.19 -12.16
CA ASN A 213 4.63 17.05 -11.00
C ASN A 213 4.49 18.34 -10.16
N ILE A 214 4.82 19.51 -10.71
CA ILE A 214 4.60 20.78 -10.01
C ILE A 214 3.10 21.08 -9.90
N ASP A 215 2.66 21.57 -8.75
CA ASP A 215 1.33 22.17 -8.62
C ASP A 215 1.43 23.69 -8.64
N LEU A 216 1.03 24.27 -9.77
CA LEU A 216 0.87 25.70 -9.96
C LEU A 216 -0.60 26.13 -9.83
N SER A 217 -1.54 25.23 -9.52
CA SER A 217 -2.92 25.61 -9.23
C SER A 217 -3.01 26.63 -8.09
N GLY A 218 -3.99 27.54 -8.19
CA GLY A 218 -4.14 28.66 -7.26
C GLY A 218 -2.93 29.62 -7.17
N SER A 219 -1.90 29.46 -8.00
CA SER A 219 -0.80 30.43 -8.07
C SER A 219 -1.26 31.72 -8.76
N PRO A 220 -0.55 32.83 -8.58
CA PRO A 220 -0.85 34.05 -9.32
C PRO A 220 -0.47 33.94 -10.81
N SER A 221 -1.01 34.84 -11.64
CA SER A 221 -0.95 34.80 -13.11
C SER A 221 0.45 34.61 -13.72
N LEU A 222 0.66 33.50 -14.42
CA LEU A 222 1.87 33.19 -15.19
C LEU A 222 1.73 33.57 -16.69
N SER A 223 0.92 34.59 -17.00
CA SER A 223 0.72 35.09 -18.37
C SER A 223 2.05 35.52 -19.00
N ARG A 224 2.29 35.13 -20.27
CA ARG A 224 3.51 35.43 -21.05
C ARG A 224 4.81 34.80 -20.53
N ILE A 225 4.74 33.84 -19.61
CA ILE A 225 5.94 33.12 -19.18
C ILE A 225 6.53 32.27 -20.32
N SER A 226 7.85 32.19 -20.37
CA SER A 226 8.54 31.25 -21.27
C SER A 226 8.81 29.94 -20.54
N LEU A 227 8.19 28.87 -21.02
CA LEU A 227 8.33 27.47 -20.61
C LEU A 227 8.68 26.58 -21.81
N ALA A 228 9.29 27.17 -22.85
CA ALA A 228 9.69 26.45 -24.05
C ALA A 228 10.66 25.31 -23.69
N GLY A 229 10.41 24.10 -24.20
CA GLY A 229 11.20 22.91 -23.88
C GLY A 229 11.19 22.46 -22.41
N ALA A 230 10.36 23.06 -21.55
CA ALA A 230 10.29 22.70 -20.13
C ALA A 230 9.69 21.31 -19.92
N TYR A 231 10.09 20.66 -18.83
CA TYR A 231 9.60 19.35 -18.42
C TYR A 231 8.50 19.54 -17.38
N LEU A 232 7.25 19.36 -17.80
CA LEU A 232 6.02 19.67 -17.07
C LEU A 232 5.07 18.46 -17.06
N ASN A 233 5.61 17.24 -17.11
CA ASN A 233 4.80 16.02 -17.05
C ASN A 233 4.09 15.94 -15.68
N ASN A 234 2.80 15.61 -15.68
CA ASN A 234 1.89 15.69 -14.52
C ASN A 234 1.80 17.08 -13.85
N ALA A 235 2.21 18.18 -14.51
CA ALA A 235 2.09 19.52 -13.93
C ALA A 235 0.62 19.99 -13.87
N SER A 236 0.26 20.69 -12.78
CA SER A 236 -1.08 21.24 -12.57
C SER A 236 -1.08 22.75 -12.78
N PHE A 237 -1.88 23.19 -13.75
CA PHE A 237 -2.20 24.57 -14.11
C PHE A 237 -3.70 24.87 -13.91
N VAL A 238 -4.39 24.13 -13.02
CA VAL A 238 -5.84 24.25 -12.81
C VAL A 238 -6.23 25.70 -12.49
N GLY A 239 -7.14 26.25 -13.29
CA GLY A 239 -7.63 27.64 -13.17
C GLY A 239 -6.56 28.73 -13.37
N GLN A 240 -5.36 28.40 -13.86
CA GLN A 240 -4.28 29.38 -14.02
C GLN A 240 -4.47 30.29 -15.23
N ASN A 241 -4.02 31.53 -15.09
CA ASN A 241 -3.80 32.42 -16.24
C ASN A 241 -2.37 32.23 -16.75
N VAL A 242 -2.24 31.55 -17.88
CA VAL A 242 -1.02 31.38 -18.70
C VAL A 242 -1.23 32.00 -20.09
N SER A 243 -2.06 33.04 -20.20
CA SER A 243 -2.36 33.70 -21.47
C SER A 243 -1.10 34.27 -22.12
N GLY A 244 -0.89 33.95 -23.40
CA GLY A 244 0.31 34.30 -24.15
C GLY A 244 1.61 33.61 -23.70
N ALA A 245 1.55 32.59 -22.85
CA ALA A 245 2.74 31.82 -22.47
C ALA A 245 3.28 30.98 -23.64
N ASP A 246 4.59 30.72 -23.63
CA ASP A 246 5.26 29.86 -24.59
C ASP A 246 5.54 28.49 -23.96
N PHE A 247 4.88 27.46 -24.49
CA PHE A 247 5.07 26.04 -24.18
C PHE A 247 5.66 25.28 -25.39
N ALA A 248 6.26 25.97 -26.37
CA ALA A 248 6.82 25.33 -27.56
C ALA A 248 7.82 24.23 -27.17
N ARG A 249 7.65 23.02 -27.71
CA ARG A 249 8.46 21.82 -27.42
C ARG A 249 8.45 21.36 -25.95
N ALA A 250 7.57 21.88 -25.10
CA ALA A 250 7.44 21.42 -23.72
C ALA A 250 6.93 19.97 -23.63
N GLN A 251 7.31 19.28 -22.56
CA GLN A 251 6.77 17.95 -22.22
C GLN A 251 5.65 18.13 -21.20
N LEU A 252 4.41 17.84 -21.60
CA LEU A 252 3.18 18.10 -20.86
C LEU A 252 2.33 16.82 -20.69
N HIS A 253 2.95 15.64 -20.76
CA HIS A 253 2.23 14.37 -20.62
C HIS A 253 1.47 14.34 -19.29
N LYS A 254 0.15 14.11 -19.34
CA LYS A 254 -0.74 14.10 -18.16
C LYS A 254 -0.77 15.41 -17.35
N ALA A 255 -0.31 16.53 -17.93
CA ALA A 255 -0.52 17.84 -17.32
C ALA A 255 -2.03 18.21 -17.30
N THR A 256 -2.42 19.10 -16.40
CA THR A 256 -3.83 19.53 -16.25
C THR A 256 -3.96 21.05 -16.29
N PHE A 257 -4.60 21.54 -17.34
CA PHE A 257 -5.01 22.91 -17.61
C PHE A 257 -6.53 23.10 -17.47
N SER A 258 -7.22 22.25 -16.71
CA SER A 258 -8.67 22.35 -16.48
C SER A 258 -9.05 23.74 -15.96
N GLY A 259 -10.00 24.40 -16.62
CA GLY A 259 -10.42 25.78 -16.32
C GLY A 259 -9.37 26.87 -16.55
N ALA A 260 -8.19 26.57 -17.10
CA ALA A 260 -7.11 27.54 -17.29
C ALA A 260 -7.37 28.51 -18.46
N ASP A 261 -6.77 29.70 -18.40
CA ASP A 261 -6.73 30.68 -19.48
C ASP A 261 -5.35 30.65 -20.15
N TYR A 262 -5.28 30.07 -21.34
CA TYR A 262 -4.11 30.01 -22.22
C TYR A 262 -4.37 30.73 -23.55
N ARG A 263 -5.24 31.75 -23.55
CA ARG A 263 -5.51 32.54 -24.76
C ARG A 263 -4.22 33.10 -25.35
N ASN A 264 -4.04 32.95 -26.66
CA ASN A 264 -2.83 33.30 -27.41
C ASN A 264 -1.54 32.54 -26.99
N ALA A 265 -1.64 31.44 -26.24
CA ALA A 265 -0.45 30.63 -25.89
C ALA A 265 0.06 29.81 -27.10
N ILE A 266 1.35 29.46 -27.05
CA ILE A 266 2.07 28.74 -28.10
C ILE A 266 2.42 27.35 -27.59
N PHE A 267 1.96 26.30 -28.28
CA PHE A 267 2.24 24.89 -27.94
C PHE A 267 2.98 24.16 -29.08
N ASN A 268 3.69 24.92 -29.92
CA ASN A 268 4.30 24.39 -31.14
C ASN A 268 5.37 23.34 -30.84
N GLY A 269 5.18 22.11 -31.33
CA GLY A 269 6.04 20.95 -31.09
C GLY A 269 5.92 20.34 -29.69
N ALA A 270 4.96 20.77 -28.87
CA ALA A 270 4.77 20.23 -27.52
C ALA A 270 4.24 18.78 -27.53
N SER A 271 4.60 18.03 -26.49
CA SER A 271 4.08 16.67 -26.25
C SER A 271 3.02 16.72 -25.15
N MET A 272 1.75 16.65 -25.54
CA MET A 272 0.56 16.81 -24.69
C MET A 272 -0.33 15.54 -24.73
N VAL A 273 0.30 14.37 -24.62
CA VAL A 273 -0.40 13.09 -24.56
C VAL A 273 -1.10 12.95 -23.20
N ASP A 274 -2.37 12.51 -23.19
CA ASP A 274 -3.23 12.42 -21.99
C ASP A 274 -3.39 13.75 -21.22
N THR A 275 -3.18 14.92 -21.85
CA THR A 275 -3.29 16.22 -21.18
C THR A 275 -4.76 16.65 -21.03
N ASN A 276 -5.13 17.24 -19.89
CA ASN A 276 -6.49 17.67 -19.59
C ASN A 276 -6.62 19.21 -19.74
N PHE A 277 -7.40 19.65 -20.71
CA PHE A 277 -7.82 21.02 -21.03
C PHE A 277 -9.36 21.15 -20.94
N THR A 278 -10.01 20.47 -19.98
CA THR A 278 -11.45 20.58 -19.79
C THR A 278 -11.88 21.99 -19.37
N GLN A 279 -12.98 22.49 -19.91
CA GLN A 279 -13.61 23.77 -19.51
C GLN A 279 -12.69 25.02 -19.57
N SER A 280 -11.65 24.99 -20.41
CA SER A 280 -10.58 26.00 -20.43
C SER A 280 -10.73 27.05 -21.55
N TYR A 281 -9.97 28.14 -21.47
CA TYR A 281 -10.02 29.27 -22.40
C TYR A 281 -8.76 29.32 -23.28
N GLY A 282 -8.89 28.86 -24.52
CA GLY A 282 -7.79 28.68 -25.47
C GLY A 282 -7.81 29.55 -26.71
N MET A 283 -8.72 30.52 -26.82
CA MET A 283 -8.87 31.40 -27.99
C MET A 283 -7.53 31.93 -28.55
N ASN A 284 -7.36 31.88 -29.87
CA ASN A 284 -6.13 32.25 -30.60
C ASN A 284 -4.86 31.46 -30.22
N SER A 285 -4.95 30.30 -29.56
CA SER A 285 -3.78 29.47 -29.30
C SER A 285 -3.26 28.78 -30.55
N THR A 286 -1.96 28.44 -30.56
CA THR A 286 -1.30 27.80 -31.70
C THR A 286 -0.73 26.43 -31.33
N PHE A 287 -1.03 25.45 -32.17
CA PHE A 287 -0.61 24.06 -32.04
C PHE A 287 -0.02 23.60 -33.39
N GLU A 288 1.22 23.99 -33.68
CA GLU A 288 1.95 23.46 -34.84
C GLU A 288 2.75 22.21 -34.43
N ARG A 289 2.67 21.10 -35.16
CA ARG A 289 3.51 19.88 -34.95
C ARG A 289 3.44 19.27 -33.54
N ALA A 290 2.36 19.54 -32.79
CA ALA A 290 2.15 18.99 -31.47
C ALA A 290 1.64 17.53 -31.51
N ASN A 291 1.98 16.74 -30.49
CA ASN A 291 1.34 15.45 -30.22
C ASN A 291 0.31 15.64 -29.10
N MET A 292 -0.95 15.38 -29.41
CA MET A 292 -2.13 15.63 -28.59
C MET A 292 -3.01 14.37 -28.52
N SER A 293 -2.39 13.19 -28.57
CA SER A 293 -3.08 11.91 -28.43
C SER A 293 -3.81 11.82 -27.08
N TYR A 294 -5.05 11.37 -27.07
CA TYR A 294 -5.89 11.22 -25.87
C TYR A 294 -6.12 12.52 -25.07
N ILE A 295 -5.92 13.68 -25.69
CA ILE A 295 -6.15 14.98 -25.03
C ILE A 295 -7.65 15.18 -24.75
N ASP A 296 -7.98 15.73 -23.57
CA ASP A 296 -9.36 16.12 -23.25
C ASP A 296 -9.50 17.65 -23.26
N MET A 297 -10.09 18.19 -24.33
CA MET A 297 -10.48 19.58 -24.51
C MET A 297 -12.01 19.76 -24.43
N SER A 298 -12.73 18.86 -23.76
CA SER A 298 -14.19 18.95 -23.68
C SER A 298 -14.64 20.20 -22.94
N GLN A 299 -15.67 20.86 -23.48
CA GLN A 299 -16.16 22.18 -23.03
C GLN A 299 -15.13 23.33 -23.10
N ALA A 300 -13.97 23.15 -23.76
CA ALA A 300 -13.00 24.23 -23.95
C ALA A 300 -13.47 25.27 -24.98
N ILE A 301 -13.09 26.53 -24.79
CA ILE A 301 -13.31 27.62 -25.75
C ILE A 301 -12.04 27.80 -26.59
N LEU A 302 -12.03 27.19 -27.77
CA LEU A 302 -10.90 27.12 -28.69
C LEU A 302 -11.03 28.06 -29.89
N SER A 303 -12.07 28.90 -29.94
CA SER A 303 -12.40 29.74 -31.09
C SER A 303 -11.18 30.48 -31.68
N PHE A 304 -11.06 30.52 -33.02
CA PHE A 304 -9.92 31.12 -33.75
C PHE A 304 -8.54 30.47 -33.55
N SER A 305 -8.41 29.39 -32.78
CA SER A 305 -7.13 28.68 -32.61
C SER A 305 -6.72 27.93 -33.89
N THR A 306 -5.43 27.60 -33.98
CA THR A 306 -4.87 26.93 -35.17
C THR A 306 -4.14 25.64 -34.81
N PHE A 307 -4.45 24.57 -35.52
CA PHE A 307 -3.86 23.25 -35.42
C PHE A 307 -3.25 22.89 -36.78
N VAL A 308 -1.93 22.77 -36.86
CA VAL A 308 -1.20 22.56 -38.12
C VAL A 308 -0.23 21.39 -37.95
N ASN A 309 -0.33 20.36 -38.79
CA ASN A 309 0.52 19.14 -38.68
C ASN A 309 0.44 18.46 -37.29
N VAL A 310 -0.74 18.45 -36.66
CA VAL A 310 -0.99 17.91 -35.31
C VAL A 310 -1.47 16.46 -35.36
N TYR A 311 -1.09 15.68 -34.36
CA TYR A 311 -1.61 14.34 -34.13
C TYR A 311 -2.54 14.29 -32.89
N MET A 312 -3.84 14.04 -33.10
CA MET A 312 -4.94 14.03 -32.12
C MET A 312 -5.68 12.68 -32.15
N PHE A 313 -4.97 11.56 -32.07
CA PHE A 313 -5.64 10.25 -31.98
C PHE A 313 -6.48 10.17 -30.70
N LYS A 314 -7.77 9.82 -30.81
CA LYS A 314 -8.71 9.71 -29.69
C LYS A 314 -8.82 10.96 -28.81
N ALA A 315 -8.70 12.14 -29.40
CA ALA A 315 -8.93 13.41 -28.70
C ALA A 315 -10.42 13.59 -28.35
N ASN A 316 -10.71 14.27 -27.24
CA ASN A 316 -12.07 14.65 -26.83
C ASN A 316 -12.24 16.17 -26.93
N LEU A 317 -12.97 16.64 -27.93
CA LEU A 317 -13.43 18.03 -28.11
C LEU A 317 -14.95 18.14 -27.92
N SER A 318 -15.60 17.21 -27.21
CA SER A 318 -17.05 17.25 -27.02
C SER A 318 -17.51 18.51 -26.29
N ARG A 319 -18.62 19.10 -26.74
CA ARG A 319 -19.21 20.36 -26.21
C ARG A 319 -18.28 21.59 -26.21
N SER A 320 -17.16 21.54 -26.92
CA SER A 320 -16.24 22.67 -27.07
C SER A 320 -16.78 23.76 -28.01
N ASP A 321 -16.25 24.98 -27.91
CA ASP A 321 -16.39 26.00 -28.93
C ASP A 321 -15.16 26.02 -29.84
N CYS A 322 -15.27 25.35 -30.98
CA CYS A 322 -14.29 25.32 -32.06
C CYS A 322 -14.67 26.26 -33.22
N SER A 323 -15.47 27.31 -32.98
CA SER A 323 -15.84 28.25 -34.03
C SER A 323 -14.63 28.98 -34.63
N ASN A 324 -14.59 29.10 -35.95
CA ASN A 324 -13.46 29.68 -36.70
C ASN A 324 -12.09 28.99 -36.48
N VAL A 325 -12.05 27.79 -35.89
CA VAL A 325 -10.80 27.02 -35.74
C VAL A 325 -10.30 26.54 -37.10
N ARG A 326 -8.97 26.55 -37.28
CA ARG A 326 -8.30 26.01 -38.46
C ARG A 326 -7.54 24.74 -38.11
N PHE A 327 -7.94 23.63 -38.73
CA PHE A 327 -7.21 22.37 -38.77
C PHE A 327 -6.59 22.19 -40.16
N THR A 328 -5.28 21.97 -40.24
CA THR A 328 -4.55 21.80 -41.50
C THR A 328 -3.49 20.71 -41.37
N ASP A 329 -3.52 19.73 -42.27
CA ASP A 329 -2.60 18.58 -42.27
C ASP A 329 -2.64 17.77 -40.95
N THR A 330 -3.79 17.72 -40.26
CA THR A 330 -3.93 17.11 -38.93
C THR A 330 -4.49 15.70 -38.99
N THR A 331 -3.93 14.77 -38.21
CA THR A 331 -4.52 13.45 -37.96
C THR A 331 -5.40 13.50 -36.71
N MET A 332 -6.67 13.14 -36.84
CA MET A 332 -7.74 13.29 -35.84
C MET A 332 -8.61 12.03 -35.76
N ILE A 333 -8.03 10.87 -36.03
CA ILE A 333 -8.70 9.56 -36.04
C ILE A 333 -9.35 9.28 -34.67
N GLU A 334 -10.60 8.81 -34.69
CA GLU A 334 -11.44 8.56 -33.50
C GLU A 334 -11.60 9.77 -32.56
N THR A 335 -11.53 11.02 -33.09
CA THR A 335 -11.76 12.24 -32.30
C THR A 335 -13.24 12.51 -32.04
N ASN A 336 -13.58 12.92 -30.82
CA ASN A 336 -14.95 13.23 -30.42
C ASN A 336 -15.26 14.74 -30.46
N PHE A 337 -16.12 15.16 -31.38
CA PHE A 337 -16.70 16.51 -31.52
C PHE A 337 -18.18 16.59 -31.11
N THR A 338 -18.70 15.59 -30.40
CA THR A 338 -20.12 15.49 -30.00
C THR A 338 -20.61 16.77 -29.33
N ALA A 339 -21.69 17.35 -29.85
CA ALA A 339 -22.30 18.61 -29.41
C ALA A 339 -21.35 19.83 -29.34
N SER A 340 -20.23 19.83 -30.07
CA SER A 340 -19.36 20.99 -30.24
C SER A 340 -19.95 22.05 -31.18
N ASN A 341 -19.48 23.29 -31.07
CA ASN A 341 -19.71 24.35 -32.05
C ASN A 341 -18.55 24.42 -33.05
N LEU A 342 -18.83 24.21 -34.33
CA LEU A 342 -17.88 24.21 -35.44
C LEU A 342 -18.18 25.32 -36.47
N SER A 343 -19.01 26.30 -36.11
CA SER A 343 -19.39 27.40 -37.02
C SER A 343 -18.17 28.11 -37.60
N SER A 344 -18.11 28.30 -38.92
CA SER A 344 -16.94 28.80 -39.66
C SER A 344 -15.61 28.02 -39.48
N ALA A 345 -15.60 26.81 -38.89
CA ALA A 345 -14.39 26.01 -38.79
C ALA A 345 -13.91 25.50 -40.15
N SER A 346 -12.59 25.34 -40.30
CA SER A 346 -11.95 24.87 -41.53
C SER A 346 -11.05 23.68 -41.26
N PHE A 347 -11.27 22.61 -42.01
CA PHE A 347 -10.52 21.37 -42.05
C PHE A 347 -9.96 21.23 -43.47
N HIS A 348 -8.63 21.23 -43.59
CA HIS A 348 -7.93 21.05 -44.87
C HIS A 348 -6.91 19.91 -44.74
N SER A 349 -6.98 18.94 -45.65
CA SER A 349 -6.04 17.81 -45.69
C SER A 349 -5.97 17.03 -44.35
N VAL A 350 -7.11 16.87 -43.67
CA VAL A 350 -7.18 16.18 -42.37
C VAL A 350 -7.60 14.72 -42.51
N ASP A 351 -7.25 13.89 -41.53
CA ASP A 351 -7.80 12.55 -41.35
C ASP A 351 -8.71 12.50 -40.10
N LEU A 352 -10.01 12.41 -40.34
CA LEU A 352 -11.10 12.32 -39.37
C LEU A 352 -11.76 10.93 -39.40
N THR A 353 -11.04 9.88 -39.81
CA THR A 353 -11.60 8.52 -39.85
C THR A 353 -12.16 8.12 -38.47
N ARG A 354 -13.43 7.67 -38.47
CA ARG A 354 -14.21 7.29 -37.28
C ARG A 354 -14.36 8.41 -36.22
N ALA A 355 -14.27 9.68 -36.62
CA ALA A 355 -14.57 10.81 -35.73
C ALA A 355 -16.08 10.94 -35.44
N GLU A 356 -16.44 11.41 -34.25
CA GLU A 356 -17.82 11.56 -33.80
C GLU A 356 -18.26 13.02 -33.83
N PHE A 357 -19.25 13.35 -34.65
CA PHE A 357 -19.88 14.69 -34.76
C PHE A 357 -21.33 14.69 -34.26
N HIS A 358 -21.76 13.70 -33.47
CA HIS A 358 -23.13 13.58 -32.97
C HIS A 358 -23.65 14.90 -32.39
N LYS A 359 -24.77 15.43 -32.91
CA LYS A 359 -25.36 16.71 -32.47
C LYS A 359 -24.42 17.93 -32.54
N ALA A 360 -23.33 17.88 -33.30
CA ALA A 360 -22.48 19.05 -33.52
C ALA A 360 -23.29 20.16 -34.20
N ASN A 361 -23.02 21.41 -33.81
CA ASN A 361 -23.78 22.60 -34.20
C ASN A 361 -25.29 22.56 -33.89
N ASP A 362 -25.75 21.74 -32.94
CA ASP A 362 -27.15 21.79 -32.48
C ASP A 362 -27.53 23.24 -32.11
N LYS A 363 -28.73 23.67 -32.55
CA LYS A 363 -29.29 25.03 -32.46
C LYS A 363 -28.63 26.13 -33.31
N ASN A 364 -27.54 25.88 -34.03
CA ASN A 364 -26.94 26.88 -34.91
C ASN A 364 -27.65 26.92 -36.28
N ILE A 365 -28.42 27.99 -36.54
CA ILE A 365 -29.19 28.16 -37.79
C ILE A 365 -28.29 28.56 -38.99
N LYS A 366 -27.09 29.10 -38.72
CA LYS A 366 -26.09 29.45 -39.73
C LYS A 366 -24.80 28.70 -39.46
N VAL A 367 -24.64 27.57 -40.13
CA VAL A 367 -23.41 26.78 -40.16
C VAL A 367 -22.77 26.95 -41.55
N ASN A 368 -21.44 26.79 -41.63
CA ASN A 368 -20.65 27.00 -42.84
C ASN A 368 -19.27 26.33 -42.68
N VAL A 369 -19.25 25.08 -42.21
CA VAL A 369 -17.99 24.34 -42.00
C VAL A 369 -17.36 23.99 -43.35
N SER A 370 -16.03 24.09 -43.45
CA SER A 370 -15.28 23.70 -44.64
C SER A 370 -14.46 22.46 -44.37
N PHE A 371 -14.78 21.35 -45.01
CA PHE A 371 -13.89 20.20 -45.21
C PHE A 371 -13.42 20.21 -46.67
N LEU A 372 -12.09 20.16 -46.86
CA LEU A 372 -11.44 20.17 -48.16
C LEU A 372 -10.32 19.12 -48.18
N GLN A 373 -10.28 18.28 -49.21
CA GLN A 373 -9.20 17.29 -49.42
C GLN A 373 -8.98 16.35 -48.22
N SER A 374 -10.05 16.06 -47.47
CA SER A 374 -9.98 15.40 -46.16
C SER A 374 -10.54 13.97 -46.19
N ARG A 375 -9.93 13.07 -45.43
CA ARG A 375 -10.49 11.73 -45.17
C ARG A 375 -11.39 11.81 -43.94
N ILE A 376 -12.61 11.34 -44.04
CA ILE A 376 -13.65 11.42 -43.00
C ILE A 376 -14.45 10.10 -42.96
N ASN A 377 -13.82 8.98 -43.37
CA ASN A 377 -14.48 7.68 -43.51
C ASN A 377 -15.01 7.16 -42.18
N GLU A 378 -16.17 6.50 -42.19
CA GLU A 378 -16.82 5.89 -41.02
C GLU A 378 -17.10 6.88 -39.87
N ALA A 379 -17.02 8.19 -40.12
CA ALA A 379 -17.37 9.22 -39.15
C ALA A 379 -18.89 9.30 -38.92
N ILE A 380 -19.31 9.82 -37.76
CA ILE A 380 -20.71 9.82 -37.34
C ILE A 380 -21.22 11.24 -37.14
N PHE A 381 -21.96 11.74 -38.12
CA PHE A 381 -22.64 13.04 -38.16
C PHE A 381 -24.12 12.96 -37.73
N ALA A 382 -24.53 11.85 -37.10
CA ALA A 382 -25.93 11.62 -36.77
C ALA A 382 -26.50 12.75 -35.88
N ASN A 383 -27.71 13.22 -36.21
CA ASN A 383 -28.39 14.36 -35.56
C ASN A 383 -27.60 15.70 -35.59
N ALA A 384 -26.58 15.85 -36.43
CA ALA A 384 -25.76 17.07 -36.49
C ALA A 384 -26.27 18.09 -37.53
N THR A 385 -25.94 19.37 -37.33
CA THR A 385 -26.29 20.45 -38.27
C THR A 385 -25.05 20.88 -39.04
N PHE A 386 -25.08 20.72 -40.37
CA PHE A 386 -24.02 21.14 -41.27
C PHE A 386 -24.60 21.84 -42.51
N THR A 387 -25.65 22.64 -42.34
CA THR A 387 -26.20 23.49 -43.40
C THR A 387 -25.12 24.35 -44.04
N GLN A 388 -25.27 24.67 -45.33
CA GLN A 388 -24.37 25.52 -46.14
C GLN A 388 -22.87 25.15 -46.06
N SER A 389 -22.55 23.94 -45.59
CA SER A 389 -21.19 23.49 -45.37
C SER A 389 -20.60 22.89 -46.65
N ARG A 390 -19.30 22.63 -46.64
CA ARG A 390 -18.56 22.12 -47.80
C ARG A 390 -17.80 20.86 -47.40
N PHE A 391 -17.92 19.83 -48.22
CA PHE A 391 -17.15 18.58 -48.19
C PHE A 391 -16.62 18.36 -49.61
N ILE A 392 -15.53 19.04 -49.96
CA ILE A 392 -14.99 19.09 -51.33
C ILE A 392 -13.77 18.19 -51.42
N GLU A 393 -13.70 17.35 -52.45
CA GLU A 393 -12.58 16.41 -52.65
C GLU A 393 -12.33 15.52 -51.41
N CYS A 394 -13.40 15.17 -50.68
CA CYS A 394 -13.33 14.40 -49.44
C CYS A 394 -13.60 12.91 -49.66
N SER A 395 -13.03 12.07 -48.80
CA SER A 395 -13.43 10.67 -48.66
C SER A 395 -14.42 10.58 -47.49
N LEU A 396 -15.65 10.15 -47.78
CA LEU A 396 -16.82 10.07 -46.89
C LEU A 396 -17.39 8.63 -46.89
N VAL A 397 -16.53 7.63 -47.09
CA VAL A 397 -16.95 6.24 -47.24
C VAL A 397 -17.50 5.72 -45.91
N GLY A 398 -18.71 5.17 -45.92
CA GLY A 398 -19.36 4.61 -44.72
C GLY A 398 -19.80 5.65 -43.68
N VAL A 399 -19.87 6.93 -44.04
CA VAL A 399 -20.26 8.00 -43.10
C VAL A 399 -21.73 7.90 -42.72
N ASN A 400 -22.02 8.01 -41.42
CA ASN A 400 -23.38 8.05 -40.89
C ASN A 400 -23.86 9.52 -40.79
N PHE A 401 -24.79 9.90 -41.65
CA PHE A 401 -25.50 11.18 -41.67
C PHE A 401 -26.96 11.07 -41.18
N GLN A 402 -27.33 10.01 -40.44
CA GLN A 402 -28.72 9.78 -40.01
C GLN A 402 -29.30 11.00 -39.26
N GLN A 403 -30.46 11.47 -39.69
CA GLN A 403 -31.15 12.63 -39.10
C GLN A 403 -30.30 13.93 -39.09
N ALA A 404 -29.27 14.04 -39.93
CA ALA A 404 -28.45 15.25 -40.04
C ALA A 404 -29.16 16.32 -40.89
N ILE A 405 -28.94 17.60 -40.55
CA ILE A 405 -29.46 18.74 -41.30
C ILE A 405 -28.35 19.23 -42.24
N LEU A 406 -28.44 18.89 -43.53
CA LEU A 406 -27.40 19.08 -44.55
C LEU A 406 -27.88 19.99 -45.70
N ASP A 407 -28.84 20.88 -45.43
CA ASP A 407 -29.40 21.77 -46.46
C ASP A 407 -28.35 22.71 -47.05
N ARG A 408 -28.34 22.79 -48.40
CA ARG A 408 -27.40 23.61 -49.19
C ARG A 408 -25.93 23.23 -49.02
N THR A 409 -25.66 22.01 -48.56
CA THR A 409 -24.30 21.49 -48.39
C THR A 409 -23.72 21.06 -49.73
N ASN A 410 -22.45 21.37 -49.98
CA ASN A 410 -21.75 21.00 -51.20
C ASN A 410 -20.82 19.80 -50.92
N PHE A 411 -21.06 18.68 -51.61
CA PHE A 411 -20.27 17.45 -51.59
C PHE A 411 -19.52 17.18 -52.92
N ASP A 412 -19.33 18.18 -53.77
CA ASP A 412 -18.73 18.05 -55.10
C ASP A 412 -17.33 17.39 -55.02
N TYR A 413 -17.03 16.51 -55.99
CA TYR A 413 -15.78 15.73 -56.09
C TYR A 413 -15.49 14.76 -54.94
N SER A 414 -16.44 14.50 -54.04
CA SER A 414 -16.24 13.61 -52.90
C SER A 414 -16.68 12.17 -53.16
N ASP A 415 -16.02 11.22 -52.48
CA ASP A 415 -16.40 9.81 -52.47
C ASP A 415 -17.33 9.52 -51.29
N ILE A 416 -18.62 9.31 -51.54
CA ILE A 416 -19.70 9.21 -50.57
C ILE A 416 -20.31 7.79 -50.55
N GLN A 417 -19.49 6.79 -50.88
CA GLN A 417 -19.92 5.39 -50.95
C GLN A 417 -20.37 4.84 -49.59
N SER A 418 -21.42 4.02 -49.60
CA SER A 418 -21.99 3.38 -48.40
C SER A 418 -22.40 4.34 -47.26
N ALA A 419 -22.54 5.64 -47.54
CA ALA A 419 -22.98 6.61 -46.55
C ALA A 419 -24.49 6.50 -46.26
N ASP A 420 -24.90 6.75 -45.01
CA ASP A 420 -26.29 6.64 -44.58
C ASP A 420 -26.91 8.01 -44.28
N PHE A 421 -27.78 8.48 -45.18
CA PHE A 421 -28.55 9.73 -45.07
C PHE A 421 -29.98 9.50 -44.53
N SER A 422 -30.28 8.36 -43.88
CA SER A 422 -31.65 8.05 -43.46
C SER A 422 -32.23 9.12 -42.52
N GLY A 423 -33.35 9.71 -42.91
CA GLY A 423 -33.99 10.83 -42.20
C GLY A 423 -33.26 12.17 -42.25
N ALA A 424 -32.19 12.33 -43.04
CA ALA A 424 -31.46 13.59 -43.20
C ALA A 424 -32.19 14.59 -44.10
N THR A 425 -31.91 15.89 -43.96
CA THR A 425 -32.39 16.92 -44.91
C THR A 425 -31.26 17.35 -45.85
N LEU A 426 -31.55 17.46 -47.15
CA LEU A 426 -30.58 17.70 -48.22
C LEU A 426 -31.03 18.84 -49.17
N SER A 427 -31.89 19.73 -48.68
CA SER A 427 -32.56 20.73 -49.52
C SER A 427 -31.59 21.74 -50.15
N GLY A 428 -31.43 21.65 -51.47
CA GLY A 428 -30.53 22.51 -52.26
C GLY A 428 -29.05 22.09 -52.24
N SER A 429 -28.75 20.87 -51.79
CA SER A 429 -27.38 20.35 -51.69
C SER A 429 -26.82 19.87 -53.03
N GLN A 430 -25.49 19.81 -53.15
CA GLN A 430 -24.77 19.55 -54.41
C GLN A 430 -23.86 18.32 -54.28
N VAL A 431 -23.80 17.50 -55.34
CA VAL A 431 -23.07 16.21 -55.40
C VAL A 431 -22.39 16.02 -56.78
N LYS A 432 -21.88 17.10 -57.39
CA LYS A 432 -21.33 17.05 -58.76
C LYS A 432 -20.02 16.26 -58.76
N ARG A 433 -19.92 15.28 -59.67
CA ARG A 433 -18.74 14.42 -59.83
C ARG A 433 -18.40 13.64 -58.55
N SER A 434 -19.41 13.36 -57.72
CA SER A 434 -19.29 12.61 -56.47
C SER A 434 -19.74 11.16 -56.66
N SER A 435 -19.15 10.23 -55.90
CA SER A 435 -19.56 8.80 -55.91
C SER A 435 -20.62 8.55 -54.83
N LEU A 436 -21.70 7.86 -55.18
CA LEU A 436 -22.85 7.59 -54.28
C LEU A 436 -23.22 6.10 -54.23
N ILE A 437 -22.30 5.21 -54.61
CA ILE A 437 -22.56 3.77 -54.70
C ILE A 437 -22.89 3.22 -53.29
N PHE A 438 -23.98 2.48 -53.17
CA PHE A 438 -24.51 1.94 -51.91
C PHE A 438 -24.91 2.97 -50.83
N ALA A 439 -25.00 4.27 -51.16
CA ALA A 439 -25.52 5.27 -50.22
C ALA A 439 -27.03 5.07 -49.97
N THR A 440 -27.47 5.25 -48.71
CA THR A 440 -28.85 5.03 -48.26
C THR A 440 -29.56 6.36 -48.02
N PHE A 441 -30.81 6.48 -48.46
CA PHE A 441 -31.61 7.73 -48.43
C PHE A 441 -33.01 7.52 -47.83
N THR A 442 -33.17 6.54 -46.93
CA THR A 442 -34.49 6.16 -46.42
C THR A 442 -35.11 7.27 -45.59
N GLY A 443 -36.16 7.91 -46.12
CA GLY A 443 -36.86 9.01 -45.46
C GLY A 443 -36.11 10.34 -45.41
N SER A 444 -35.07 10.54 -46.24
CA SER A 444 -34.44 11.86 -46.40
C SER A 444 -35.32 12.83 -47.21
N VAL A 445 -35.16 14.14 -46.98
CA VAL A 445 -35.98 15.22 -47.59
C VAL A 445 -35.14 16.28 -48.29
#